data_AF-A0A3A5L675-F1
#
_entry.id   AF-A0A3A5L675-F1
#
_cell.length_a   1.000
_cell.length_b   1.000
_cell.length_c   1.000
_cell.angle_alpha   90.00
_cell.angle_beta   90.00
_cell.angle_gamma   90.00
#
_symmetry.space_group_name_H-M   'P 1'
#
loop_
_entity.id
_entity.type
_entity.pdbx_description
1 polymer ?
#
loop_
_entity_poly.entity_id
_entity_poly.type
_entity_poly.pdbx_seq_one_letter_code
_entity_poly.pdbx_strand_id
1 'polypeptide(L)'
;MAIGIDIGGTNLRAARISATGEILKRISEKSAPDPELVLGRIADMVHQLDTPEVAAIGIGVPGRVDARRGTVLSGGYVDLASVALAQRLESMTGKPVTIDNDCNMALTAEVARGAAAGHDSIVMFTIGTGIGGAVAEGRRIVRGKATAGQLGHIAVDLNGETCKCGRRGCVETTSSGTALGRHIARAGLGPEITIDQLFARDAAGDGTARGILNAWARPLRAAIDTAVAMFNPDLVLLGGGLGGAAHRALANAPALAPWYQAPVRPALLGDDAGVIGAGLQALAAETRAPHASPLPQPPALPGRVRPAVPARRAVLVNGIPASGKSTISRGISERMGWPLLALDTIKNPFLELLGGADREFNRTLGRASYAAIWSLVGEAPAGSIFVVDAWFGFQPRQVLEDHLKRAGVVETAEIWCHAPGEILAERYRTRLDQRLPGHPGAAYIPELSELAKRAEPLRRGPLFDVDTTQPIAFDTITAWLRTTLAS
;
A
#
# COMPACT_ATOMS: atom_id res chain seq x y z
N MET A 1 -10.44 -24.04 8.81
CA MET A 1 -11.40 -22.92 8.65
C MET A 1 -10.62 -21.61 8.57
N ALA A 2 -11.27 -20.51 8.17
CA ALA A 2 -10.63 -19.19 8.19
C ALA A 2 -11.61 -18.11 8.67
N ILE A 3 -11.08 -16.96 9.06
CA ILE A 3 -11.86 -15.75 9.30
C ILE A 3 -11.66 -14.81 8.11
N GLY A 4 -12.74 -14.43 7.46
CA GLY A 4 -12.73 -13.41 6.41
C GLY A 4 -13.32 -12.10 6.93
N ILE A 5 -12.66 -11.00 6.60
CA ILE A 5 -13.00 -9.66 7.07
C ILE A 5 -13.17 -8.75 5.86
N ASP A 6 -14.23 -7.96 5.85
CA ASP A 6 -14.53 -6.96 4.83
C ASP A 6 -14.65 -5.58 5.50
N ILE A 7 -13.76 -4.68 5.10
CA ILE A 7 -13.68 -3.32 5.64
C ILE A 7 -14.47 -2.39 4.72
N GLY A 8 -15.73 -2.13 5.08
CA GLY A 8 -16.54 -1.12 4.41
C GLY A 8 -16.31 0.29 4.97
N GLY A 9 -16.77 1.30 4.21
CA GLY A 9 -16.75 2.69 4.68
C GLY A 9 -17.64 2.96 5.90
N THR A 10 -18.71 2.17 6.09
CA THR A 10 -19.68 2.35 7.19
C THR A 10 -19.66 1.22 8.20
N ASN A 11 -19.40 -0.01 7.76
CA ASN A 11 -19.44 -1.19 8.61
C ASN A 11 -18.19 -2.06 8.37
N LEU A 12 -17.71 -2.68 9.44
CA LEU A 12 -16.78 -3.80 9.40
C LEU A 12 -17.63 -5.07 9.47
N ARG A 13 -17.32 -6.04 8.61
CA ARG A 13 -17.98 -7.35 8.61
C ARG A 13 -16.91 -8.41 8.77
N ALA A 14 -17.16 -9.40 9.62
CA ALA A 14 -16.29 -10.56 9.73
C ALA A 14 -17.12 -11.83 9.80
N ALA A 15 -16.60 -12.90 9.20
CA ALA A 15 -17.21 -14.20 9.26
C ALA A 15 -16.16 -15.30 9.42
N ARG A 16 -16.44 -16.27 10.29
CA ARG A 16 -15.75 -17.56 10.27
C ARG A 16 -16.36 -18.39 9.16
N ILE A 17 -15.53 -18.86 8.24
CA ILE A 17 -15.96 -19.64 7.08
C ILE A 17 -15.29 -21.03 7.01
N SER A 18 -15.99 -21.97 6.38
CA SER A 18 -15.48 -23.31 6.09
C SER A 18 -14.44 -23.28 4.95
N ALA A 19 -13.81 -24.42 4.68
CA ALA A 19 -12.86 -24.54 3.55
C ALA A 19 -13.53 -24.39 2.18
N THR A 20 -14.84 -24.64 2.09
CA THR A 20 -15.61 -24.41 0.87
C THR A 20 -16.15 -22.99 0.81
N GLY A 21 -15.99 -22.16 1.84
CA GLY A 21 -16.47 -20.78 1.88
C GLY A 21 -17.90 -20.62 2.39
N GLU A 22 -18.45 -21.62 3.08
CA GLU A 22 -19.70 -21.51 3.82
C GLU A 22 -19.52 -20.64 5.07
N ILE A 23 -20.45 -19.73 5.35
CA ILE A 23 -20.41 -18.88 6.56
C ILE A 23 -20.95 -19.69 7.75
N LEU A 24 -20.10 -19.89 8.75
CA LEU A 24 -20.43 -20.63 9.98
C LEU A 24 -20.89 -19.69 11.10
N LYS A 25 -20.29 -18.51 11.18
CA LYS A 25 -20.65 -17.45 12.14
C LYS A 25 -20.29 -16.10 11.54
N ARG A 26 -21.16 -15.11 11.70
CA ARG A 26 -20.96 -13.74 11.19
C ARG A 26 -21.18 -12.73 12.32
N ILE A 27 -20.37 -11.68 12.30
CA ILE A 27 -20.51 -10.50 13.15
C ILE A 27 -20.27 -9.24 12.32
N SER A 28 -20.82 -8.11 12.77
CA SER A 28 -20.61 -6.83 12.13
C SER A 28 -20.53 -5.73 13.18
N GLU A 29 -19.66 -4.76 12.93
CA GLU A 29 -19.50 -3.56 13.73
C GLU A 29 -19.54 -2.31 12.86
N LYS A 30 -19.70 -1.15 13.48
CA LYS A 30 -19.52 0.12 12.78
C LYS A 30 -18.05 0.33 12.45
N SER A 31 -17.77 0.87 11.27
CA SER A 31 -16.44 1.35 10.92
C SER A 31 -16.14 2.68 11.64
N ALA A 32 -14.89 3.11 11.63
CA ALA A 32 -14.45 4.40 12.17
C ALA A 32 -13.37 5.03 11.28
N PRO A 33 -13.24 6.37 11.27
CA PRO A 33 -12.15 7.02 10.53
C PRO A 33 -10.76 6.72 11.10
N ASP A 34 -10.67 6.48 12.40
CA ASP A 34 -9.41 6.20 13.11
C ASP A 34 -8.90 4.78 12.79
N PRO A 35 -7.72 4.64 12.14
CA PRO A 35 -7.14 3.35 11.79
C PRO A 35 -6.82 2.45 12.98
N GLU A 36 -6.43 3.01 14.14
CA GLU A 36 -6.11 2.23 15.34
C GLU A 36 -7.37 1.66 15.98
N LEU A 37 -8.44 2.47 16.03
CA LEU A 37 -9.74 2.00 16.50
C LEU A 37 -10.31 0.91 15.60
N VAL A 38 -10.16 1.04 14.27
CA VAL A 38 -10.55 0.00 13.32
C VAL A 38 -9.76 -1.28 13.54
N LEU A 39 -8.43 -1.19 13.73
CA LEU A 39 -7.61 -2.36 14.04
C LEU A 39 -8.04 -3.05 15.33
N GLY A 40 -8.30 -2.29 16.40
CA GLY A 40 -8.78 -2.83 17.67
C GLY A 40 -10.09 -3.60 17.50
N ARG A 41 -11.08 -2.99 16.82
CA ARG A 41 -12.35 -3.65 16.51
C ARG A 41 -12.16 -4.92 15.67
N ILE A 42 -11.27 -4.88 14.68
CA ILE A 42 -10.95 -6.07 13.88
C ILE A 42 -10.37 -7.18 14.76
N ALA A 43 -9.46 -6.87 15.67
CA ALA A 43 -8.88 -7.85 16.58
C ALA A 43 -9.94 -8.46 17.52
N ASP A 44 -10.83 -7.64 18.06
CA ASP A 44 -11.95 -8.09 18.91
C ASP A 44 -12.91 -9.00 18.13
N MET A 45 -13.23 -8.62 16.90
CA MET A 45 -14.05 -9.42 15.99
C MET A 45 -13.38 -10.76 15.68
N VAL A 46 -12.06 -10.78 15.44
CA VAL A 46 -11.29 -12.01 15.24
C VAL A 46 -11.36 -12.89 16.49
N HIS A 47 -11.13 -12.32 17.68
CA HIS A 47 -11.18 -13.08 18.93
C HIS A 47 -12.54 -13.75 19.18
N GLN A 48 -13.64 -13.07 18.85
CA GLN A 48 -15.01 -13.62 18.98
C GLN A 48 -15.35 -14.72 17.96
N LEU A 49 -14.64 -14.75 16.83
CA LEU A 49 -14.83 -15.71 15.75
C LEU A 49 -13.82 -16.86 15.81
N ASP A 50 -12.72 -16.71 16.54
CA ASP A 50 -11.64 -17.68 16.58
C ASP A 50 -12.06 -19.00 17.24
N THR A 51 -11.53 -20.10 16.70
CA THR A 51 -11.59 -21.46 17.25
C THR A 51 -10.30 -22.19 16.89
N PRO A 52 -9.97 -23.32 17.56
CA PRO A 52 -8.79 -24.11 17.22
C PRO A 52 -8.71 -24.53 15.74
N GLU A 53 -9.84 -24.64 15.04
CA GLU A 53 -9.90 -25.01 13.62
C GLU A 53 -9.66 -23.85 12.65
N VAL A 54 -9.61 -22.60 13.14
CA VAL A 54 -9.28 -21.43 12.31
C VAL A 54 -7.79 -21.37 12.07
N ALA A 55 -7.38 -21.56 10.81
CA ALA A 55 -5.99 -21.60 10.39
C ALA A 55 -5.44 -20.22 10.00
N ALA A 56 -6.25 -19.36 9.38
CA ALA A 56 -5.79 -18.09 8.85
C ALA A 56 -6.89 -17.01 8.82
N ILE A 57 -6.46 -15.77 8.62
CA ILE A 57 -7.30 -14.59 8.53
C ILE A 57 -7.10 -13.93 7.16
N GLY A 58 -8.19 -13.54 6.51
CA GLY A 58 -8.18 -12.76 5.28
C GLY A 58 -8.91 -11.45 5.46
N ILE A 59 -8.42 -10.38 4.82
CA ILE A 59 -8.99 -9.04 4.94
C ILE A 59 -9.12 -8.38 3.57
N GLY A 60 -10.34 -8.01 3.19
CA GLY A 60 -10.65 -7.12 2.08
C GLY A 60 -10.58 -5.67 2.56
N VAL A 61 -9.71 -4.88 1.92
CA VAL A 61 -9.45 -3.48 2.26
C VAL A 61 -9.89 -2.58 1.10
N PRO A 62 -10.59 -1.46 1.37
CA PRO A 62 -10.96 -0.52 0.34
C PRO A 62 -9.73 0.28 -0.10
N GLY A 63 -9.59 0.47 -1.40
CA GLY A 63 -8.46 1.17 -2.00
C GLY A 63 -7.39 0.24 -2.57
N ARG A 64 -6.16 0.75 -2.69
CA ARG A 64 -5.08 0.05 -3.38
C ARG A 64 -4.28 -0.77 -2.38
N VAL A 65 -4.05 -2.03 -2.71
CA VAL A 65 -3.33 -2.98 -1.84
C VAL A 65 -2.23 -3.68 -2.63
N ASP A 66 -1.06 -3.82 -2.03
CA ASP A 66 -0.04 -4.75 -2.49
C ASP A 66 -0.15 -6.06 -1.69
N ALA A 67 -1.00 -6.95 -2.19
CA ALA A 67 -1.27 -8.23 -1.55
C ALA A 67 -0.01 -9.11 -1.43
N ARG A 68 1.02 -8.91 -2.29
CA ARG A 68 2.27 -9.67 -2.20
C ARG A 68 3.13 -9.22 -1.03
N ARG A 69 3.03 -7.94 -0.66
CA ARG A 69 3.77 -7.34 0.45
C ARG A 69 2.94 -7.26 1.72
N GLY A 70 1.65 -7.54 1.64
CA GLY A 70 0.71 -7.40 2.76
C GLY A 70 0.53 -5.95 3.18
N THR A 71 0.63 -4.99 2.25
CA THR A 71 0.57 -3.55 2.56
C THR A 71 -0.56 -2.83 1.84
N VAL A 72 -1.20 -1.88 2.53
CA VAL A 72 -2.18 -0.96 1.95
C VAL A 72 -1.42 0.23 1.35
N LEU A 73 -1.58 0.48 0.05
CA LEU A 73 -0.86 1.54 -0.68
C LEU A 73 -1.60 2.88 -0.65
N SER A 74 -2.91 2.86 -0.48
CA SER A 74 -3.73 4.04 -0.23
C SER A 74 -5.04 3.60 0.41
N GLY A 75 -5.37 4.18 1.56
CA GLY A 75 -6.66 3.94 2.20
C GLY A 75 -7.81 4.67 1.51
N GLY A 76 -8.99 4.06 1.55
CA GLY A 76 -10.24 4.72 1.19
C GLY A 76 -10.73 5.65 2.30
N TYR A 77 -11.97 5.45 2.75
CA TYR A 77 -12.53 6.21 3.89
C TYR A 77 -11.74 6.02 5.19
N VAL A 78 -11.10 4.86 5.37
CA VAL A 78 -10.19 4.56 6.48
C VAL A 78 -8.76 4.54 5.95
N ASP A 79 -7.88 5.40 6.48
CA ASP A 79 -6.48 5.46 6.03
C ASP A 79 -5.61 4.37 6.69
N LEU A 80 -5.78 3.14 6.21
CA LEU A 80 -5.01 1.98 6.67
C LEU A 80 -3.61 1.92 6.06
N ALA A 81 -3.20 2.86 5.19
CA ALA A 81 -1.88 2.86 4.57
C ALA A 81 -0.75 3.18 5.57
N SER A 82 -1.09 3.88 6.65
CA SER A 82 -0.17 4.21 7.74
C SER A 82 0.01 3.07 8.76
N VAL A 83 -0.83 2.03 8.68
CA VAL A 83 -0.85 0.91 9.64
C VAL A 83 -0.34 -0.35 8.97
N ALA A 84 0.60 -1.04 9.62
CA ALA A 84 1.04 -2.38 9.24
C ALA A 84 -0.04 -3.43 9.60
N LEU A 85 -1.22 -3.33 8.98
CA LEU A 85 -2.45 -4.04 9.37
C LEU A 85 -2.25 -5.56 9.49
N ALA A 86 -1.68 -6.19 8.46
CA ALA A 86 -1.41 -7.63 8.45
C ALA A 86 -0.50 -8.02 9.61
N GLN A 87 0.70 -7.43 9.68
CA GLN A 87 1.73 -7.75 10.67
C GLN A 87 1.26 -7.55 12.12
N ARG A 88 0.47 -6.50 12.37
CA ARG A 88 -0.08 -6.24 13.70
C ARG A 88 -1.15 -7.25 14.08
N LEU A 89 -2.06 -7.60 13.17
CA LEU A 89 -3.04 -8.64 13.45
C LEU A 89 -2.39 -10.02 13.60
N GLU A 90 -1.36 -10.34 12.82
CA GLU A 90 -0.56 -11.56 13.01
C GLU A 90 0.05 -11.59 14.42
N SER A 91 0.65 -10.48 14.85
CA SER A 91 1.24 -10.36 16.19
C SER A 91 0.21 -10.49 17.31
N MET A 92 -1.00 -9.97 17.11
CA MET A 92 -2.08 -9.99 18.10
C MET A 92 -2.80 -11.35 18.18
N THR A 93 -2.89 -12.08 17.05
CA THR A 93 -3.73 -13.27 16.92
C THR A 93 -2.92 -14.57 16.82
N GLY A 94 -1.63 -14.48 16.50
CA GLY A 94 -0.77 -15.63 16.24
C GLY A 94 -1.12 -16.38 14.95
N LYS A 95 -2.00 -15.84 14.10
CA LYS A 95 -2.44 -16.48 12.85
C LYS A 95 -1.96 -15.70 11.64
N PRO A 96 -1.61 -16.37 10.54
CA PRO A 96 -1.24 -15.68 9.29
C PRO A 96 -2.38 -14.83 8.74
N VAL A 97 -2.03 -13.64 8.24
CA VAL A 97 -3.00 -12.66 7.73
C VAL A 97 -2.71 -12.34 6.28
N THR A 98 -3.69 -12.57 5.41
CA THR A 98 -3.66 -12.11 4.02
C THR A 98 -4.54 -10.87 3.86
N ILE A 99 -4.03 -9.87 3.15
CA ILE A 99 -4.83 -8.69 2.77
C ILE A 99 -4.88 -8.52 1.26
N ASP A 100 -5.99 -8.03 0.75
CA ASP A 100 -6.16 -7.65 -0.66
C ASP A 100 -7.23 -6.56 -0.78
N ASN A 101 -7.40 -6.04 -1.99
CA ASN A 101 -8.51 -5.16 -2.30
C ASN A 101 -9.87 -5.88 -2.13
N ASP A 102 -10.84 -5.16 -1.58
CA ASP A 102 -12.23 -5.62 -1.38
C ASP A 102 -12.89 -6.22 -2.64
N CYS A 103 -12.68 -5.63 -3.82
CA CYS A 103 -13.23 -6.11 -5.08
C CYS A 103 -12.58 -7.42 -5.51
N ASN A 104 -11.27 -7.59 -5.26
CA ASN A 104 -10.56 -8.85 -5.51
C ASN A 104 -11.09 -9.97 -4.61
N MET A 105 -11.40 -9.67 -3.35
CA MET A 105 -12.04 -10.62 -2.44
C MET A 105 -13.43 -11.00 -2.94
N ALA A 106 -14.28 -10.02 -3.27
CA ALA A 106 -15.60 -10.27 -3.80
C ALA A 106 -15.57 -11.16 -5.06
N LEU A 107 -14.68 -10.87 -6.01
CA LEU A 107 -14.52 -11.70 -7.21
C LEU A 107 -14.01 -13.11 -6.88
N THR A 108 -13.09 -13.25 -5.93
CA THR A 108 -12.63 -14.57 -5.47
C THR A 108 -13.79 -15.43 -4.96
N ALA A 109 -14.72 -14.83 -4.21
CA ALA A 109 -15.92 -15.50 -3.75
C ALA A 109 -16.84 -15.91 -4.91
N GLU A 110 -17.08 -15.00 -5.85
CA GLU A 110 -17.95 -15.24 -7.02
C GLU A 110 -17.39 -16.34 -7.94
N VAL A 111 -16.07 -16.40 -8.14
CA VAL A 111 -15.39 -17.45 -8.93
C VAL A 111 -15.48 -18.82 -8.23
N ALA A 112 -15.43 -18.83 -6.90
CA ALA A 112 -15.46 -20.04 -6.11
C ALA A 112 -16.88 -20.62 -5.98
N ARG A 113 -17.88 -19.77 -5.72
CA ARG A 113 -19.23 -20.20 -5.31
C ARG A 113 -20.39 -19.34 -5.82
N GLY A 114 -20.11 -18.27 -6.56
CA GLY A 114 -21.14 -17.34 -7.02
C GLY A 114 -21.44 -17.47 -8.51
N ALA A 115 -21.81 -16.35 -9.12
CA ALA A 115 -22.25 -16.26 -10.50
C ALA A 115 -21.14 -16.58 -11.53
N ALA A 116 -19.87 -16.59 -11.11
CA ALA A 116 -18.71 -16.94 -11.93
C ALA A 116 -18.20 -18.37 -11.71
N ALA A 117 -18.92 -19.21 -10.95
CA ALA A 117 -18.57 -20.63 -10.82
C ALA A 117 -18.57 -21.31 -12.19
N GLY A 118 -17.51 -22.05 -12.50
CA GLY A 118 -17.34 -22.73 -13.80
C GLY A 118 -16.79 -21.87 -14.94
N HIS A 119 -16.49 -20.59 -14.71
CA HIS A 119 -15.84 -19.71 -15.68
C HIS A 119 -14.39 -19.39 -15.27
N ASP A 120 -13.54 -19.06 -16.25
CA ASP A 120 -12.09 -18.90 -16.05
C ASP A 120 -11.63 -17.44 -16.16
N SER A 121 -12.17 -16.69 -17.12
CA SER A 121 -11.85 -15.28 -17.38
C SER A 121 -13.02 -14.38 -17.03
N ILE A 122 -12.89 -13.59 -15.97
CA ILE A 122 -13.99 -12.80 -15.40
C ILE A 122 -13.55 -11.36 -15.19
N VAL A 123 -14.41 -10.43 -15.60
CA VAL A 123 -14.31 -9.02 -15.25
C VAL A 123 -15.46 -8.69 -14.31
N MET A 124 -15.18 -8.08 -13.17
CA MET A 124 -16.21 -7.69 -12.21
C MET A 124 -16.14 -6.20 -11.92
N PHE A 125 -17.27 -5.51 -12.07
CA PHE A 125 -17.48 -4.15 -11.57
C PHE A 125 -18.24 -4.22 -10.25
N THR A 126 -17.77 -3.51 -9.24
CA THR A 126 -18.47 -3.37 -7.95
C THR A 126 -19.07 -1.98 -7.86
N ILE A 127 -20.40 -1.91 -7.74
CA ILE A 127 -21.15 -0.65 -7.83
C ILE A 127 -21.81 -0.40 -6.48
N GLY A 128 -21.37 0.68 -5.83
CA GLY A 128 -21.87 1.13 -4.54
C GLY A 128 -21.75 2.64 -4.45
N THR A 129 -21.21 3.17 -3.36
CA THR A 129 -20.92 4.62 -3.25
C THR A 129 -20.01 5.10 -4.39
N GLY A 130 -18.99 4.30 -4.73
CA GLY A 130 -18.11 4.46 -5.89
C GLY A 130 -18.25 3.29 -6.88
N ILE A 131 -17.27 3.16 -7.79
CA ILE A 131 -17.11 1.99 -8.65
C ILE A 131 -15.72 1.40 -8.43
N GLY A 132 -15.66 0.16 -7.97
CA GLY A 132 -14.44 -0.63 -7.96
C GLY A 132 -14.42 -1.64 -9.10
N GLY A 133 -13.37 -2.46 -9.14
CA GLY A 133 -13.30 -3.54 -10.08
C GLY A 133 -12.26 -4.60 -9.73
N ALA A 134 -12.41 -5.75 -10.35
CA ALA A 134 -11.47 -6.86 -10.26
C ALA A 134 -11.49 -7.65 -11.57
N VAL A 135 -10.38 -8.32 -11.87
CA VAL A 135 -10.26 -9.20 -13.04
C VAL A 135 -9.66 -10.52 -12.58
N ALA A 136 -10.20 -11.62 -13.07
CA ALA A 136 -9.66 -12.96 -12.86
C ALA A 136 -9.35 -13.59 -14.23
N GLU A 137 -8.21 -14.25 -14.35
CA GLU A 137 -7.80 -15.02 -15.52
C GLU A 137 -7.32 -16.39 -15.04
N GLY A 138 -7.80 -17.46 -15.68
CA GLY A 138 -7.57 -18.82 -15.19
C GLY A 138 -8.00 -18.99 -13.73
N ARG A 139 -9.13 -18.37 -13.35
CA ARG A 139 -9.70 -18.39 -11.99
C ARG A 139 -8.82 -17.73 -10.93
N ARG A 140 -7.82 -16.93 -11.33
CA ARG A 140 -6.89 -16.24 -10.43
C ARG A 140 -6.97 -14.74 -10.63
N ILE A 141 -7.02 -14.00 -9.52
CA ILE A 141 -7.02 -12.54 -9.54
C ILE A 141 -5.77 -11.98 -10.25
N VAL A 142 -6.01 -11.16 -11.26
CA VAL A 142 -4.99 -10.39 -11.99
C VAL A 142 -4.62 -9.17 -11.16
N ARG A 143 -3.36 -9.12 -10.70
CA ARG A 143 -2.86 -8.01 -9.86
C ARG A 143 -1.92 -7.06 -10.60
N GLY A 144 -1.37 -7.44 -11.74
CA GLY A 144 -0.37 -6.63 -12.46
C GLY A 144 0.78 -6.21 -11.54
N LYS A 145 1.14 -4.92 -11.54
CA LYS A 145 2.06 -4.30 -10.58
C LYS A 145 1.38 -3.99 -9.24
N ALA A 146 0.76 -5.00 -8.63
CA ALA A 146 -0.06 -4.98 -7.40
C ALA A 146 -1.54 -4.55 -7.55
N THR A 147 -1.85 -3.49 -8.30
CA THR A 147 -3.19 -2.86 -8.26
C THR A 147 -3.95 -2.91 -9.60
N ALA A 148 -3.84 -3.99 -10.38
CA ALA A 148 -4.67 -4.14 -11.58
C ALA A 148 -6.17 -4.21 -11.21
N GLY A 149 -7.05 -4.00 -12.20
CA GLY A 149 -8.51 -4.07 -11.98
C GLY A 149 -9.18 -2.77 -11.50
N GLN A 150 -8.54 -1.61 -11.62
CA GLN A 150 -9.14 -0.32 -11.24
C GLN A 150 -10.20 0.18 -12.26
N LEU A 151 -11.23 -0.64 -12.51
CA LEU A 151 -12.19 -0.47 -13.61
C LEU A 151 -13.08 0.77 -13.46
N GLY A 152 -13.32 1.24 -12.23
CA GLY A 152 -14.04 2.49 -11.97
C GLY A 152 -13.35 3.74 -12.53
N HIS A 153 -12.07 3.64 -12.89
CA HIS A 153 -11.26 4.73 -13.44
C HIS A 153 -11.09 4.67 -14.96
N ILE A 154 -11.83 3.79 -15.66
CA ILE A 154 -11.97 3.84 -17.12
C ILE A 154 -12.62 5.17 -17.50
N ALA A 155 -11.97 5.93 -18.37
CA ALA A 155 -12.49 7.21 -18.85
C ALA A 155 -13.57 6.97 -19.91
N VAL A 156 -14.77 7.50 -19.67
CA VAL A 156 -15.94 7.41 -20.55
C VAL A 156 -16.35 8.78 -21.11
N ASP A 157 -15.82 9.85 -20.53
CA ASP A 157 -15.96 11.22 -21.02
C ASP A 157 -14.70 12.04 -20.71
N LEU A 158 -13.85 12.32 -21.70
CA LEU A 158 -12.62 13.09 -21.48
C LEU A 158 -12.89 14.54 -21.03
N ASN A 159 -14.10 15.05 -21.25
CA ASN A 159 -14.54 16.37 -20.82
C ASN A 159 -15.42 16.33 -19.56
N GLY A 160 -15.53 15.17 -18.91
CA GLY A 160 -16.41 14.95 -17.77
C GLY A 160 -15.90 15.53 -16.44
N GLU A 161 -16.59 15.16 -15.36
CA GLU A 161 -16.25 15.60 -13.99
C GLU A 161 -14.87 15.10 -13.56
N THR A 162 -14.18 15.88 -12.72
CA THR A 162 -12.91 15.47 -12.10
C THR A 162 -13.16 14.28 -11.16
N CYS A 163 -12.38 13.22 -11.34
CA CYS A 163 -12.39 12.05 -10.48
C CYS A 163 -11.36 12.21 -9.35
N LYS A 164 -11.60 11.54 -8.22
CA LYS A 164 -10.65 11.49 -7.08
C LYS A 164 -9.28 10.92 -7.45
N CYS A 165 -9.18 10.16 -8.54
CA CYS A 165 -7.90 9.65 -9.04
C CYS A 165 -7.07 10.72 -9.79
N GLY A 166 -7.59 11.95 -9.96
CA GLY A 166 -6.93 13.05 -10.66
C GLY A 166 -7.24 13.16 -12.15
N ARG A 167 -7.91 12.16 -12.74
CA ARG A 167 -8.37 12.18 -14.15
C ARG A 167 -9.76 12.81 -14.30
N ARG A 168 -10.25 12.95 -15.53
CA ARG A 168 -11.60 13.44 -15.84
C ARG A 168 -12.46 12.37 -16.50
N GLY A 169 -13.76 12.40 -16.16
CA GLY A 169 -14.84 11.53 -16.61
C GLY A 169 -14.53 10.04 -16.56
N CYS A 170 -13.99 9.60 -15.42
CA CYS A 170 -14.01 8.20 -15.06
C CYS A 170 -15.45 7.70 -14.92
N VAL A 171 -15.74 6.44 -15.25
CA VAL A 171 -17.08 5.84 -15.12
C VAL A 171 -17.65 5.96 -13.69
N GLU A 172 -16.80 5.96 -12.66
CA GLU A 172 -17.23 6.22 -11.28
C GLU A 172 -17.97 7.56 -11.12
N THR A 173 -17.59 8.61 -11.86
CA THR A 173 -18.20 9.93 -11.74
C THR A 173 -19.57 10.03 -12.41
N THR A 174 -19.97 9.02 -13.19
CA THR A 174 -21.23 9.01 -13.95
C THR A 174 -22.16 7.86 -13.58
N SER A 175 -21.61 6.73 -13.13
CA SER A 175 -22.34 5.48 -12.92
C SER A 175 -22.23 4.89 -11.50
N SER A 176 -21.60 5.58 -10.55
CA SER A 176 -21.63 5.15 -9.13
C SER A 176 -22.98 5.48 -8.48
N GLY A 177 -23.22 5.00 -7.26
CA GLY A 177 -24.36 5.40 -6.44
C GLY A 177 -24.33 6.90 -6.07
N THR A 178 -23.14 7.46 -5.87
CA THR A 178 -23.01 8.91 -5.65
C THR A 178 -23.35 9.68 -6.93
N ALA A 179 -22.98 9.15 -8.11
CA ALA A 179 -23.38 9.73 -9.39
C ALA A 179 -24.89 9.63 -9.64
N LEU A 180 -25.51 8.49 -9.29
CA LEU A 180 -26.96 8.31 -9.36
C LEU A 180 -27.70 9.36 -8.53
N GLY A 181 -27.27 9.59 -7.28
CA GLY A 181 -27.83 10.64 -6.43
C GLY A 181 -27.71 12.04 -7.04
N ARG A 182 -26.59 12.34 -7.71
CA ARG A 182 -26.42 13.60 -8.45
C ARG A 182 -27.39 13.71 -9.63
N HIS A 183 -27.61 12.62 -10.39
CA HIS A 183 -28.56 12.62 -11.51
C HIS A 183 -29.99 12.85 -11.03
N ILE A 184 -30.39 12.22 -9.91
CA ILE A 184 -31.71 12.42 -9.27
C ILE A 184 -31.89 13.89 -8.87
N ALA A 185 -30.91 14.46 -8.16
CA ALA A 185 -30.96 15.85 -7.72
C ALA A 185 -31.01 16.84 -8.90
N ARG A 186 -30.21 16.61 -9.96
CA ARG A 186 -30.22 17.45 -11.17
C ARG A 186 -31.55 17.40 -11.92
N ALA A 187 -32.27 16.31 -11.83
CA ALA A 187 -33.59 16.15 -12.42
C ALA A 187 -34.73 16.76 -11.58
N GLY A 188 -34.41 17.40 -10.45
CA GLY A 188 -35.39 18.02 -9.55
C GLY A 188 -36.20 17.01 -8.73
N LEU A 189 -35.74 15.76 -8.64
CA LEU A 189 -36.34 14.75 -7.78
C LEU A 189 -35.72 14.80 -6.38
N GLY A 190 -36.52 14.47 -5.35
CA GLY A 190 -36.05 14.49 -3.97
C GLY A 190 -35.02 13.40 -3.67
N PRO A 191 -34.12 13.64 -2.69
CA PRO A 191 -33.03 12.72 -2.33
C PRO A 191 -33.51 11.36 -1.79
N GLU A 192 -34.77 11.27 -1.35
CA GLU A 192 -35.43 10.06 -0.88
C GLU A 192 -35.80 9.07 -1.99
N ILE A 193 -35.76 9.51 -3.26
CA ILE A 193 -36.07 8.63 -4.40
C ILE A 193 -35.05 7.50 -4.48
N THR A 194 -35.55 6.28 -4.29
CA THR A 194 -34.78 5.05 -4.41
C THR A 194 -34.65 4.63 -5.87
N ILE A 195 -33.65 3.80 -6.15
CA ILE A 195 -33.44 3.24 -7.50
C ILE A 195 -34.64 2.39 -7.96
N ASP A 196 -35.28 1.63 -7.06
CA ASP A 196 -36.47 0.84 -7.41
C ASP A 196 -37.67 1.72 -7.77
N GLN A 197 -37.85 2.85 -7.08
CA GLN A 197 -38.87 3.84 -7.46
C GLN A 197 -38.58 4.46 -8.83
N LEU A 198 -37.32 4.72 -9.18
CA LEU A 198 -36.97 5.18 -10.54
C LEU A 198 -37.37 4.14 -11.60
N PHE A 199 -37.10 2.85 -11.37
CA PHE A 199 -37.53 1.81 -12.30
C PHE A 199 -39.05 1.71 -12.41
N ALA A 200 -39.78 1.79 -11.30
CA ALA A 200 -41.24 1.77 -11.32
C ALA A 200 -41.81 2.96 -12.12
N ARG A 201 -41.22 4.15 -11.96
CA ARG A 201 -41.60 5.35 -12.72
C ARG A 201 -41.28 5.21 -14.21
N ASP A 202 -40.10 4.71 -14.57
CA ASP A 202 -39.75 4.45 -15.98
C ASP A 202 -40.70 3.44 -16.63
N ALA A 203 -41.06 2.37 -15.92
CA ALA A 203 -42.04 1.39 -16.37
C ALA A 203 -43.44 1.99 -16.55
N ALA A 204 -43.79 3.02 -15.76
CA ALA A 204 -45.03 3.80 -15.90
C ALA A 204 -44.95 4.90 -16.99
N GLY A 205 -43.84 5.00 -17.72
CA GLY A 205 -43.67 5.95 -18.83
C GLY A 205 -43.08 7.31 -18.43
N ASP A 206 -42.52 7.45 -17.22
CA ASP A 206 -41.87 8.69 -16.78
C ASP A 206 -40.54 8.92 -17.54
N GLY A 207 -40.55 9.89 -18.46
CA GLY A 207 -39.38 10.27 -19.26
C GLY A 207 -38.21 10.83 -18.44
N THR A 208 -38.48 11.45 -17.29
CA THR A 208 -37.43 11.95 -16.38
C THR A 208 -36.71 10.79 -15.72
N ALA A 209 -37.46 9.81 -15.20
CA ALA A 209 -36.87 8.60 -14.61
C ALA A 209 -36.04 7.82 -15.64
N ARG A 210 -36.56 7.69 -16.87
CA ARG A 210 -35.83 7.09 -18.01
C ARG A 210 -34.53 7.82 -18.31
N GLY A 211 -34.57 9.15 -18.34
CA GLY A 211 -33.40 10.00 -18.58
C GLY A 211 -32.30 9.76 -17.53
N ILE A 212 -32.67 9.68 -16.25
CA ILE A 212 -31.75 9.39 -15.15
C ILE A 212 -31.12 8.00 -15.31
N LEU A 213 -31.94 6.96 -15.53
CA LEU A 213 -31.46 5.58 -15.71
C LEU A 213 -30.51 5.48 -16.91
N ASN A 214 -30.81 6.16 -18.01
CA ASN A 214 -29.96 6.18 -19.21
C ASN A 214 -28.63 6.92 -18.97
N ALA A 215 -28.67 8.07 -18.27
CA ALA A 215 -27.47 8.82 -17.90
C ALA A 215 -26.56 8.03 -16.96
N TRP A 216 -27.15 7.13 -16.15
CA TRP A 216 -26.43 6.24 -15.27
C TRP A 216 -25.88 4.99 -15.98
N ALA A 217 -26.67 4.36 -16.88
CA ALA A 217 -26.34 3.08 -17.51
C ALA A 217 -25.44 3.19 -18.75
N ARG A 218 -25.61 4.21 -19.60
CA ARG A 218 -24.85 4.32 -20.86
C ARG A 218 -23.33 4.47 -20.64
N PRO A 219 -22.85 5.30 -19.70
CA PRO A 219 -21.42 5.38 -19.42
C PRO A 219 -20.87 4.07 -18.84
N LEU A 220 -21.64 3.40 -17.97
CA LEU A 220 -21.29 2.07 -17.46
C LEU A 220 -21.14 1.06 -18.61
N ARG A 221 -22.05 1.10 -19.59
CA ARG A 221 -21.95 0.23 -20.78
C ARG A 221 -20.66 0.47 -21.55
N ALA A 222 -20.29 1.73 -21.79
CA ALA A 222 -19.03 2.06 -22.48
C ALA A 222 -17.80 1.52 -21.72
N ALA A 223 -17.79 1.59 -20.39
CA ALA A 223 -16.72 1.02 -19.57
C ALA A 223 -16.69 -0.52 -19.64
N ILE A 224 -17.86 -1.18 -19.64
CA ILE A 224 -17.97 -2.63 -19.82
C ILE A 224 -17.43 -3.03 -21.19
N ASP A 225 -17.85 -2.37 -22.27
CA ASP A 225 -17.38 -2.66 -23.63
C ASP A 225 -15.87 -2.49 -23.76
N THR A 226 -15.32 -1.46 -23.10
CA THR A 226 -13.86 -1.26 -23.02
C THR A 226 -13.18 -2.43 -22.32
N ALA A 227 -13.70 -2.87 -21.17
CA ALA A 227 -13.13 -4.01 -20.45
C ALA A 227 -13.27 -5.33 -21.24
N VAL A 228 -14.37 -5.53 -21.97
CA VAL A 228 -14.56 -6.67 -22.85
C VAL A 228 -13.53 -6.66 -23.98
N ALA A 229 -13.28 -5.52 -24.62
CA ALA A 229 -12.24 -5.39 -25.64
C ALA A 229 -10.82 -5.64 -25.09
N MET A 230 -10.57 -5.31 -23.82
CA MET A 230 -9.25 -5.50 -23.19
C MET A 230 -8.98 -6.93 -22.74
N PHE A 231 -9.99 -7.62 -22.20
CA PHE A 231 -9.80 -8.89 -21.50
C PHE A 231 -10.50 -10.07 -22.18
N ASN A 232 -11.43 -9.83 -23.11
CA ASN A 232 -12.27 -10.84 -23.74
C ASN A 232 -12.79 -11.91 -22.74
N PRO A 233 -13.51 -11.50 -21.68
CA PRO A 233 -13.88 -12.40 -20.60
C PRO A 233 -15.01 -13.35 -20.99
N ASP A 234 -15.08 -14.49 -20.30
CA ASP A 234 -16.23 -15.41 -20.38
C ASP A 234 -17.50 -14.74 -19.84
N LEU A 235 -17.34 -13.86 -18.85
CA LEU A 235 -18.43 -13.24 -18.12
C LEU A 235 -18.02 -11.89 -17.52
N VAL A 236 -18.92 -10.92 -17.62
CA VAL A 236 -18.85 -9.66 -16.86
C VAL A 236 -19.84 -9.72 -15.69
N LEU A 237 -19.36 -9.53 -14.48
CA LEU A 237 -20.19 -9.47 -13.27
C LEU A 237 -20.39 -8.04 -12.78
N LEU A 238 -21.63 -7.74 -12.37
CA LEU A 238 -21.99 -6.51 -11.68
C LEU A 238 -22.35 -6.83 -10.23
N GLY A 239 -21.43 -6.52 -9.32
CA GLY A 239 -21.62 -6.69 -7.88
C GLY A 239 -21.71 -5.36 -7.13
N GLY A 240 -21.59 -5.43 -5.80
CA GLY A 240 -21.84 -4.30 -4.90
C GLY A 240 -23.34 -4.04 -4.70
N GLY A 241 -23.66 -3.14 -3.77
CA GLY A 241 -25.04 -2.87 -3.35
C GLY A 241 -25.97 -2.37 -4.46
N LEU A 242 -25.43 -1.87 -5.57
CA LEU A 242 -26.20 -1.42 -6.75
C LEU A 242 -25.97 -2.31 -7.98
N GLY A 243 -25.22 -3.42 -7.88
CA GLY A 243 -24.90 -4.27 -9.02
C GLY A 243 -26.12 -4.83 -9.75
N GLY A 244 -27.12 -5.32 -9.00
CA GLY A 244 -28.38 -5.81 -9.57
C GLY A 244 -29.18 -4.71 -10.26
N ALA A 245 -29.26 -3.52 -9.65
CA ALA A 245 -29.93 -2.37 -10.25
C ALA A 245 -29.20 -1.89 -11.53
N ALA A 246 -27.87 -1.87 -11.53
CA ALA A 246 -27.08 -1.52 -12.70
C ALA A 246 -27.30 -2.53 -13.83
N HIS A 247 -27.32 -3.82 -13.54
CA HIS A 247 -27.66 -4.87 -14.51
C HIS A 247 -29.03 -4.64 -15.15
N ARG A 248 -30.07 -4.33 -14.34
CA ARG A 248 -31.39 -3.98 -14.89
C ARG A 248 -31.35 -2.73 -15.77
N ALA A 249 -30.62 -1.69 -15.35
CA ALA A 249 -30.53 -0.44 -16.10
C ALA A 249 -29.84 -0.63 -17.47
N LEU A 250 -28.91 -1.59 -17.58
CA LEU A 250 -28.25 -1.93 -18.85
C LEU A 250 -29.19 -2.50 -19.91
N ALA A 251 -30.41 -2.93 -19.56
CA ALA A 251 -31.41 -3.31 -20.56
C ALA A 251 -31.71 -2.18 -21.56
N ASN A 252 -31.57 -0.92 -21.12
CA ASN A 252 -31.73 0.27 -21.95
C ASN A 252 -30.42 0.77 -22.59
N ALA A 253 -29.30 0.07 -22.38
CA ALA A 253 -27.98 0.43 -22.88
C ALA A 253 -27.27 -0.82 -23.47
N PRO A 254 -27.68 -1.26 -24.68
CA PRO A 254 -27.08 -2.42 -25.34
C PRO A 254 -25.61 -2.19 -25.72
N ALA A 255 -24.93 -3.27 -26.13
CA ALA A 255 -23.56 -3.22 -26.64
C ALA A 255 -23.40 -2.18 -27.74
N LEU A 256 -22.35 -1.34 -27.62
CA LEU A 256 -22.07 -0.31 -28.63
C LEU A 256 -21.54 -0.90 -29.93
N ALA A 257 -20.84 -2.04 -29.87
CA ALA A 257 -20.31 -2.74 -31.02
C ALA A 257 -20.47 -4.26 -30.88
N PRO A 258 -20.71 -5.00 -31.98
CA PRO A 258 -20.89 -6.44 -31.95
C PRO A 258 -19.58 -7.24 -31.93
N TRP A 259 -18.43 -6.60 -32.21
CA TRP A 259 -17.16 -7.32 -32.44
C TRP A 259 -16.63 -8.00 -31.16
N TYR A 260 -16.81 -7.37 -30.00
CA TYR A 260 -16.40 -7.93 -28.71
C TYR A 260 -17.61 -7.91 -27.77
N GLN A 261 -18.13 -9.09 -27.43
CA GLN A 261 -19.26 -9.26 -26.54
C GLN A 261 -18.97 -10.31 -25.48
N ALA A 262 -19.40 -10.03 -24.26
CA ALA A 262 -19.44 -10.99 -23.17
C ALA A 262 -20.81 -10.88 -22.50
N PRO A 263 -21.36 -12.00 -21.97
CA PRO A 263 -22.55 -11.93 -21.15
C PRO A 263 -22.29 -11.06 -19.91
N VAL A 264 -23.30 -10.29 -19.51
CA VAL A 264 -23.29 -9.50 -18.28
C VAL A 264 -24.28 -10.11 -17.31
N ARG A 265 -23.90 -10.32 -16.05
CA ARG A 265 -24.79 -10.86 -15.01
C ARG A 265 -24.62 -10.12 -13.68
N PRO A 266 -25.65 -10.09 -12.84
CA PRO A 266 -25.47 -9.66 -11.45
C PRO A 266 -24.63 -10.69 -10.67
N ALA A 267 -23.82 -10.21 -9.73
CA ALA A 267 -23.15 -11.06 -8.75
C ALA A 267 -24.18 -11.73 -7.82
N LEU A 268 -23.87 -12.92 -7.29
CA LEU A 268 -24.83 -13.73 -6.54
C LEU A 268 -24.71 -13.57 -5.01
N LEU A 269 -23.49 -13.37 -4.50
CA LEU A 269 -23.18 -13.47 -3.07
C LEU A 269 -23.43 -12.16 -2.30
N GLY A 270 -23.73 -11.06 -3.00
CA GLY A 270 -24.11 -9.79 -2.39
C GLY A 270 -23.11 -9.30 -1.34
N ASP A 271 -23.65 -8.93 -0.17
CA ASP A 271 -22.88 -8.39 0.96
C ASP A 271 -21.91 -9.41 1.60
N ASP A 272 -22.11 -10.71 1.35
CA ASP A 272 -21.27 -11.77 1.93
C ASP A 272 -20.03 -12.06 1.06
N ALA A 273 -19.97 -11.55 -0.18
CA ALA A 273 -18.88 -11.82 -1.11
C ALA A 273 -17.50 -11.43 -0.54
N GLY A 274 -17.41 -10.27 0.12
CA GLY A 274 -16.16 -9.77 0.70
C GLY A 274 -15.59 -10.70 1.76
N VAL A 275 -16.41 -11.10 2.74
CA VAL A 275 -15.98 -11.99 3.84
C VAL A 275 -15.70 -13.42 3.36
N ILE A 276 -16.49 -13.96 2.43
CA ILE A 276 -16.24 -15.29 1.86
C ILE A 276 -14.92 -15.29 1.09
N GLY A 277 -14.72 -14.31 0.22
CA GLY A 277 -13.53 -14.20 -0.60
C GLY A 277 -12.27 -14.02 0.21
N ALA A 278 -12.33 -13.17 1.24
CA ALA A 278 -11.24 -12.93 2.16
C ALA A 278 -10.79 -14.23 2.84
N GLY A 279 -11.71 -15.00 3.43
CA GLY A 279 -11.34 -16.26 4.09
C GLY A 279 -10.85 -17.33 3.10
N LEU A 280 -11.45 -17.44 1.91
CA LEU A 280 -10.99 -18.39 0.88
C LEU A 280 -9.58 -18.07 0.40
N GLN A 281 -9.27 -16.78 0.20
CA GLN A 281 -7.95 -16.34 -0.20
C GLN A 281 -6.90 -16.63 0.90
N ALA A 282 -7.25 -16.45 2.17
CA ALA A 282 -6.37 -16.79 3.30
C ALA A 282 -6.07 -18.29 3.35
N LEU A 283 -7.07 -19.16 3.16
CA LEU A 283 -6.86 -20.61 3.12
C LEU A 283 -5.97 -21.07 1.95
N ALA A 284 -6.10 -20.42 0.79
CA ALA A 284 -5.26 -20.70 -0.37
C ALA A 284 -3.80 -20.24 -0.19
N ALA A 285 -3.55 -19.26 0.69
CA ALA A 285 -2.21 -18.82 1.05
C ALA A 285 -1.53 -19.80 2.03
N GLU A 286 -2.27 -20.31 3.01
CA GLU A 286 -1.81 -21.36 3.95
C GLU A 286 -1.36 -22.63 3.25
N THR A 287 -2.17 -23.12 2.29
CA THR A 287 -1.82 -24.33 1.53
C THR A 287 -0.56 -24.18 0.67
N ARG A 288 0.02 -22.99 0.59
CA ARG A 288 1.24 -22.69 -0.20
C ARG A 288 2.53 -22.55 0.63
N ALA A 289 2.54 -22.81 1.95
CA ALA A 289 3.79 -22.88 2.73
C ALA A 289 3.74 -23.96 3.84
N PRO A 290 4.86 -24.68 4.19
CA PRO A 290 6.23 -24.52 3.71
C PRO A 290 6.87 -25.85 3.23
N HIS A 291 6.94 -26.11 1.92
CA HIS A 291 7.93 -27.02 1.29
C HIS A 291 7.76 -27.00 -0.24
N ALA A 292 8.39 -26.03 -0.91
CA ALA A 292 8.71 -26.14 -2.33
C ALA A 292 9.85 -25.18 -2.64
N SER A 293 11.04 -25.75 -2.86
CA SER A 293 12.05 -25.10 -3.70
C SER A 293 11.38 -24.70 -5.02
N PRO A 294 11.71 -23.53 -5.62
CA PRO A 294 11.03 -23.10 -6.84
C PRO A 294 11.23 -24.15 -7.94
N LEU A 295 10.12 -24.59 -8.56
CA LEU A 295 10.17 -25.46 -9.74
C LEU A 295 11.02 -24.79 -10.85
N PRO A 296 11.77 -25.59 -11.63
CA PRO A 296 12.64 -25.08 -12.67
C PRO A 296 11.82 -24.38 -13.77
N GLN A 297 12.29 -23.21 -14.18
CA GLN A 297 11.74 -22.49 -15.32
C GLN A 297 11.94 -23.29 -16.62
N PRO A 298 11.02 -23.19 -17.60
CA PRO A 298 11.21 -23.80 -18.92
C PRO A 298 12.51 -23.29 -19.57
N PRO A 299 13.19 -24.12 -20.40
CA PRO A 299 14.49 -23.76 -20.93
C PRO A 299 14.41 -22.46 -21.72
N ALA A 300 15.18 -21.47 -21.26
CA ALA A 300 15.41 -20.25 -22.02
C ALA A 300 16.09 -20.63 -23.35
N LEU A 301 15.60 -20.05 -24.44
CA LEU A 301 16.37 -19.95 -25.69
C LEU A 301 17.79 -19.49 -25.36
N PRO A 302 18.85 -20.02 -26.02
CA PRO A 302 20.24 -19.74 -25.66
C PRO A 302 20.56 -18.24 -25.85
N GLY A 303 20.28 -17.46 -24.80
CA GLY A 303 20.63 -16.07 -24.66
C GLY A 303 21.99 -15.99 -24.02
N ARG A 304 22.90 -15.28 -24.69
CA ARG A 304 24.25 -14.94 -24.21
C ARG A 304 24.25 -14.65 -22.70
N VAL A 305 25.14 -15.33 -21.98
CA VAL A 305 25.43 -15.08 -20.56
C VAL A 305 25.70 -13.59 -20.38
N ARG A 306 24.78 -12.88 -19.73
CA ARG A 306 25.05 -11.53 -19.22
C ARG A 306 25.90 -11.70 -17.95
N PRO A 307 27.02 -10.97 -17.79
CA PRO A 307 27.76 -10.98 -16.54
C PRO A 307 26.87 -10.49 -15.39
N ALA A 308 27.08 -11.04 -14.19
CA ALA A 308 26.38 -10.64 -12.98
C ALA A 308 26.57 -9.13 -12.74
N VAL A 309 25.46 -8.40 -12.62
CA VAL A 309 25.46 -6.96 -12.36
C VAL A 309 25.90 -6.76 -10.91
N PRO A 310 26.99 -6.03 -10.61
CA PRO A 310 27.47 -5.88 -9.24
C PRO A 310 26.46 -5.13 -8.38
N ALA A 311 26.22 -5.60 -7.16
CA ALA A 311 25.24 -5.00 -6.27
C ALA A 311 25.74 -3.68 -5.66
N ARG A 312 24.83 -2.80 -5.23
CA ARG A 312 25.20 -1.54 -4.56
C ARG A 312 25.55 -1.82 -3.10
N ARG A 313 26.37 -0.94 -2.52
CA ARG A 313 26.88 -1.05 -1.15
C ARG A 313 26.73 0.27 -0.42
N ALA A 314 26.59 0.23 0.90
CA ALA A 314 26.52 1.45 1.71
C ALA A 314 27.35 1.37 3.00
N VAL A 315 28.11 2.43 3.27
CA VAL A 315 28.70 2.69 4.58
C VAL A 315 27.69 3.49 5.40
N LEU A 316 27.16 2.89 6.47
CA LEU A 316 26.22 3.52 7.38
C LEU A 316 27.01 4.23 8.48
N VAL A 317 27.21 5.54 8.36
CA VAL A 317 27.86 6.34 9.40
C VAL A 317 26.79 6.75 10.40
N ASN A 318 26.71 5.98 11.48
CA ASN A 318 25.67 6.05 12.49
C ASN A 318 26.16 6.75 13.77
N GLY A 319 25.28 7.48 14.42
CA GLY A 319 25.58 8.18 15.66
C GLY A 319 24.52 9.23 15.97
N ILE A 320 24.30 9.50 17.26
CA ILE A 320 23.34 10.51 17.70
C ILE A 320 23.83 11.92 17.35
N PRO A 321 22.97 12.96 17.40
CA PRO A 321 23.40 14.32 17.15
C PRO A 321 24.64 14.69 17.99
N ALA A 322 25.52 15.49 17.39
CA ALA A 322 26.81 15.89 17.98
C ALA A 322 27.90 14.80 18.12
N SER A 323 27.67 13.55 17.73
CA SER A 323 28.65 12.46 17.88
C SER A 323 29.85 12.48 16.94
N GLY A 324 30.02 13.51 16.11
CA GLY A 324 31.15 13.60 15.18
C GLY A 324 30.95 12.84 13.85
N LYS A 325 29.81 12.18 13.66
CA LYS A 325 29.46 11.43 12.43
C LYS A 325 29.77 12.19 11.13
N SER A 326 29.53 13.50 11.08
CA SER A 326 29.72 14.31 9.87
C SER A 326 31.17 14.63 9.54
N THR A 327 32.06 14.61 10.53
CA THR A 327 33.51 14.65 10.31
C THR A 327 33.98 13.31 9.75
N ILE A 328 33.49 12.20 10.31
CA ILE A 328 33.83 10.85 9.89
C ILE A 328 33.35 10.57 8.46
N SER A 329 32.08 10.83 8.17
CA SER A 329 31.48 10.57 6.86
C SER A 329 32.13 11.37 5.74
N ARG A 330 32.46 12.64 5.99
CA ARG A 330 33.21 13.49 5.05
C ARG A 330 34.63 12.97 4.84
N GLY A 331 35.35 12.65 5.91
CA GLY A 331 36.72 12.15 5.80
C GLY A 331 36.83 10.79 5.12
N ILE A 332 35.82 9.91 5.28
CA ILE A 332 35.69 8.65 4.51
C ILE A 332 35.43 8.97 3.04
N SER A 333 34.45 9.83 2.75
CA SER A 333 34.09 10.18 1.37
C SER A 333 35.27 10.77 0.59
N GLU A 334 36.01 11.71 1.20
CA GLU A 334 37.20 12.34 0.60
C GLU A 334 38.32 11.33 0.29
N ARG A 335 38.57 10.38 1.19
CA ARG A 335 39.67 9.39 1.05
C ARG A 335 39.32 8.22 0.14
N MET A 336 38.05 7.86 0.08
CA MET A 336 37.57 6.70 -0.68
C MET A 336 37.00 7.08 -2.05
N GLY A 337 36.69 8.36 -2.27
CA GLY A 337 36.02 8.83 -3.49
C GLY A 337 34.56 8.38 -3.58
N TRP A 338 33.97 7.87 -2.50
CA TRP A 338 32.60 7.39 -2.46
C TRP A 338 31.62 8.53 -2.20
N PRO A 339 30.50 8.65 -2.95
CA PRO A 339 29.55 9.75 -2.75
C PRO A 339 28.96 9.78 -1.34
N LEU A 340 28.95 10.96 -0.73
CA LEU A 340 28.35 11.20 0.59
C LEU A 340 26.91 11.68 0.44
N LEU A 341 25.98 10.97 1.08
CA LEU A 341 24.59 11.36 1.24
C LEU A 341 24.30 11.55 2.73
N ALA A 342 24.32 12.80 3.19
CA ALA A 342 24.02 13.14 4.58
C ALA A 342 22.59 13.66 4.73
N LEU A 343 21.90 13.23 5.79
CA LEU A 343 20.52 13.64 6.07
C LEU A 343 20.37 15.15 6.12
N ASP A 344 21.25 15.84 6.83
CA ASP A 344 21.19 17.29 6.97
C ASP A 344 21.56 18.02 5.66
N THR A 345 22.39 17.42 4.79
CA THR A 345 22.71 17.99 3.46
C THR A 345 21.47 18.05 2.57
N ILE A 346 20.61 17.03 2.62
CA ILE A 346 19.36 17.03 1.87
C ILE A 346 18.30 17.88 2.57
N LYS A 347 18.21 17.81 3.89
CA LYS A 347 17.16 18.46 4.68
C LYS A 347 17.29 19.99 4.75
N ASN A 348 18.51 20.51 4.93
CA ASN A 348 18.73 21.93 5.20
C ASN A 348 18.26 22.88 4.07
N PRO A 349 18.52 22.60 2.78
CA PRO A 349 18.02 23.45 1.70
C PRO A 349 16.49 23.60 1.72
N PHE A 350 15.76 22.55 2.07
CA PHE A 350 14.30 22.64 2.21
C PHE A 350 13.87 23.43 3.44
N LEU A 351 14.59 23.36 4.56
CA LEU A 351 14.32 24.21 5.72
C LEU A 351 14.51 25.69 5.38
N GLU A 352 15.57 26.02 4.65
CA GLU A 352 15.85 27.39 4.21
C GLU A 352 14.77 27.93 3.27
N LEU A 353 14.38 27.14 2.26
CA LEU A 353 13.43 27.57 1.23
C LEU A 353 11.97 27.58 1.72
N LEU A 354 11.60 26.64 2.57
CA LEU A 354 10.21 26.46 3.00
C LEU A 354 9.91 27.15 4.35
N GLY A 355 10.93 27.64 5.07
CA GLY A 355 10.74 28.42 6.30
C GLY A 355 10.10 27.67 7.46
N GLY A 356 10.22 26.34 7.48
CA GLY A 356 9.51 25.45 8.41
C GLY A 356 9.82 25.71 9.90
N ALA A 357 8.84 26.22 10.64
CA ALA A 357 9.04 26.74 12.01
C ALA A 357 8.70 25.74 13.13
N ASP A 358 7.96 24.66 12.86
CA ASP A 358 7.51 23.73 13.90
C ASP A 358 8.22 22.35 13.89
N ARG A 359 8.13 21.66 15.03
CA ARG A 359 8.81 20.37 15.28
C ARG A 359 8.25 19.24 14.42
N GLU A 360 6.97 19.31 14.03
CA GLU A 360 6.32 18.27 13.23
C GLU A 360 6.80 18.34 11.77
N PHE A 361 6.83 19.55 11.22
CA PHE A 361 7.38 19.81 9.89
C PHE A 361 8.85 19.36 9.78
N ASN A 362 9.69 19.66 10.78
CA ASN A 362 11.08 19.18 10.78
C ASN A 362 11.18 17.65 10.76
N ARG A 363 10.32 16.95 11.54
CA ARG A 363 10.28 15.47 11.55
C ARG A 363 9.83 14.91 10.21
N THR A 364 8.78 15.48 9.62
CA THR A 364 8.29 15.10 8.29
C THR A 364 9.37 15.28 7.24
N LEU A 365 10.05 16.43 7.26
CA LEU A 365 11.15 16.71 6.34
C LEU A 365 12.33 15.76 6.56
N GLY A 366 12.67 15.42 7.81
CA GLY A 366 13.67 14.40 8.11
C GLY A 366 13.33 13.03 7.51
N ARG A 367 12.06 12.60 7.60
CA ARG A 367 11.59 11.34 6.96
C ARG A 367 11.67 11.43 5.43
N ALA A 368 11.28 12.55 4.84
CA ALA A 368 11.33 12.77 3.40
C ALA A 368 12.78 12.79 2.88
N SER A 369 13.69 13.51 3.54
CA SER A 369 15.11 13.53 3.19
C SER A 369 15.74 12.14 3.28
N TYR A 370 15.36 11.36 4.30
CA TYR A 370 15.82 9.97 4.44
C TYR A 370 15.34 9.08 3.29
N ALA A 371 14.08 9.21 2.87
CA ALA A 371 13.58 8.50 1.71
C ALA A 371 14.27 8.93 0.40
N ALA A 372 14.59 10.22 0.27
CA ALA A 372 15.30 10.76 -0.89
C ALA A 372 16.73 10.19 -1.01
N ILE A 373 17.47 10.08 0.10
CA ILE A 373 18.80 9.44 0.13
C ILE A 373 18.72 8.05 -0.52
N TRP A 374 17.83 7.20 -0.03
CA TRP A 374 17.76 5.82 -0.48
C TRP A 374 17.22 5.67 -1.91
N SER A 375 16.40 6.62 -2.37
CA SER A 375 15.99 6.68 -3.78
C SER A 375 17.18 7.01 -4.68
N LEU A 376 18.03 7.98 -4.29
CA LEU A 376 19.25 8.31 -5.03
C LEU A 376 20.22 7.12 -5.09
N VAL A 377 20.39 6.39 -3.99
CA VAL A 377 21.19 5.16 -3.98
C VAL A 377 20.60 4.13 -4.95
N GLY A 378 19.27 3.99 -5.00
CA GLY A 378 18.58 3.04 -5.89
C GLY A 378 18.71 3.33 -7.38
N GLU A 379 18.92 4.59 -7.76
CA GLU A 379 19.10 5.01 -9.16
C GLU A 379 20.56 4.97 -9.64
N ALA A 380 21.52 4.89 -8.71
CA ALA A 380 22.95 4.90 -9.04
C ALA A 380 23.37 3.70 -9.90
N PRO A 381 24.51 3.72 -10.59
CA PRO A 381 25.01 2.52 -11.26
C PRO A 381 25.15 1.31 -10.32
N ALA A 382 25.05 0.12 -10.90
CA ALA A 382 25.42 -1.11 -10.25
C ALA A 382 26.87 -1.07 -9.75
N GLY A 383 27.15 -1.66 -8.59
CA GLY A 383 28.49 -1.69 -7.98
C GLY A 383 28.88 -0.42 -7.22
N SER A 384 28.10 0.66 -7.28
CA SER A 384 28.37 1.89 -6.53
C SER A 384 28.37 1.68 -5.01
N ILE A 385 29.25 2.39 -4.33
CA ILE A 385 29.37 2.42 -2.87
C ILE A 385 29.06 3.83 -2.39
N PHE A 386 28.12 3.96 -1.45
CA PHE A 386 27.72 5.25 -0.88
C PHE A 386 28.12 5.36 0.58
N VAL A 387 28.51 6.55 1.02
CA VAL A 387 28.61 6.90 2.44
C VAL A 387 27.31 7.57 2.84
N VAL A 388 26.57 6.99 3.78
CA VAL A 388 25.29 7.53 4.26
C VAL A 388 25.45 8.00 5.70
N ASP A 389 25.25 9.30 5.94
CA ASP A 389 25.34 9.93 7.26
C ASP A 389 23.95 10.24 7.80
N ALA A 390 23.54 9.50 8.84
CA ALA A 390 22.30 9.71 9.56
C ALA A 390 22.36 9.11 10.97
N TRP A 391 21.53 9.60 11.88
CA TRP A 391 21.21 8.88 13.12
C TRP A 391 20.18 7.80 12.82
N PHE A 392 20.57 6.55 12.58
CA PHE A 392 19.60 5.55 12.08
C PHE A 392 18.51 5.18 13.09
N GLY A 393 18.69 5.51 14.37
CA GLY A 393 17.70 5.30 15.42
C GLY A 393 16.54 6.32 15.48
N PHE A 394 16.47 7.33 14.59
CA PHE A 394 15.31 8.24 14.56
C PHE A 394 14.07 7.60 13.89
N GLN A 395 14.23 6.46 13.22
CA GLN A 395 13.15 5.65 12.64
C GLN A 395 13.27 4.18 13.06
N PRO A 396 12.19 3.39 12.99
CA PRO A 396 12.26 1.96 13.21
C PRO A 396 13.26 1.28 12.25
N ARG A 397 14.02 0.29 12.75
CA ARG A 397 15.00 -0.48 11.97
C ARG A 397 14.45 -1.02 10.65
N GLN A 398 13.19 -1.48 10.65
CA GLN A 398 12.53 -2.02 9.45
C GLN A 398 12.49 -1.02 8.30
N VAL A 399 12.36 0.29 8.59
CA VAL A 399 12.33 1.34 7.56
C VAL A 399 13.65 1.37 6.79
N LEU A 400 14.78 1.24 7.48
CA LEU A 400 16.09 1.14 6.84
C LEU A 400 16.22 -0.14 6.01
N GLU A 401 15.80 -1.29 6.52
CA GLU A 401 15.86 -2.56 5.77
C GLU A 401 15.05 -2.50 4.46
N ASP A 402 13.85 -1.89 4.51
CA ASP A 402 13.02 -1.69 3.33
C ASP A 402 13.65 -0.72 2.33
N HIS A 403 14.37 0.28 2.81
CA HIS A 403 15.13 1.19 1.97
C HIS A 403 16.35 0.53 1.32
N LEU A 404 17.16 -0.22 2.08
CA LEU A 404 18.31 -0.98 1.57
C LEU A 404 17.85 -1.97 0.49
N LYS A 405 16.78 -2.73 0.76
CA LYS A 405 16.20 -3.68 -0.19
C LYS A 405 15.73 -3.00 -1.47
N ARG A 406 15.01 -1.87 -1.36
CA ARG A 406 14.54 -1.09 -2.54
C ARG A 406 15.69 -0.49 -3.34
N ALA A 407 16.73 -0.03 -2.66
CA ALA A 407 17.91 0.57 -3.29
C ALA A 407 18.84 -0.48 -3.94
N GLY A 408 18.57 -1.77 -3.75
CA GLY A 408 19.44 -2.85 -4.23
C GLY A 408 20.77 -2.90 -3.48
N VAL A 409 20.79 -2.45 -2.23
CA VAL A 409 21.96 -2.50 -1.35
C VAL A 409 21.97 -3.84 -0.63
N VAL A 410 22.95 -4.67 -0.95
CA VAL A 410 23.06 -6.03 -0.37
C VAL A 410 24.03 -6.03 0.81
N GLU A 411 25.14 -5.32 0.69
CA GLU A 411 26.20 -5.25 1.69
C GLU A 411 26.28 -3.85 2.31
N THR A 412 26.51 -3.81 3.61
CA THR A 412 26.76 -2.57 4.33
C THR A 412 27.89 -2.76 5.32
N ALA A 413 28.57 -1.66 5.62
CA ALA A 413 29.48 -1.55 6.74
C ALA A 413 28.98 -0.42 7.65
N GLU A 414 28.90 -0.65 8.95
CA GLU A 414 28.47 0.36 9.91
C GLU A 414 29.68 0.99 10.60
N ILE A 415 29.72 2.32 10.62
CA ILE A 415 30.64 3.10 11.46
C ILE A 415 29.82 3.69 12.60
N TRP A 416 30.10 3.28 13.83
CA TRP A 416 29.40 3.77 15.02
C TRP A 416 30.18 4.87 15.71
N CYS A 417 29.68 6.10 15.64
CA CYS A 417 30.30 7.28 16.24
C CYS A 417 29.63 7.61 17.57
N HIS A 418 30.42 7.59 18.66
CA HIS A 418 29.95 7.91 20.01
C HIS A 418 30.94 8.81 20.77
N ALA A 419 30.47 9.36 21.89
CA ALA A 419 31.24 10.10 22.90
C ALA A 419 30.37 10.26 24.17
N PRO A 420 30.95 10.58 25.34
CA PRO A 420 30.20 10.85 26.57
C PRO A 420 29.15 11.94 26.39
N GLY A 421 28.00 11.81 27.06
CA GLY A 421 26.86 12.72 26.92
C GLY A 421 27.19 14.18 27.21
N GLU A 422 28.10 14.42 28.16
CA GLU A 422 28.58 15.76 28.53
C GLU A 422 29.34 16.42 27.36
N ILE A 423 30.17 15.65 26.66
CA ILE A 423 30.91 16.11 25.48
C ILE A 423 29.94 16.39 24.32
N LEU A 424 28.94 15.53 24.12
CA LEU A 424 27.92 15.73 23.08
C LEU A 424 27.08 16.98 23.34
N ALA A 425 26.66 17.17 24.59
CA ALA A 425 25.92 18.35 25.04
C ALA A 425 26.73 19.64 24.79
N GLU A 426 28.02 19.65 25.15
CA GLU A 426 28.89 20.80 24.92
C GLU A 426 29.06 21.07 23.42
N ARG A 427 29.41 20.04 22.64
CA ARG A 427 29.51 20.16 21.18
C ARG A 427 28.20 20.61 20.54
N TYR A 428 27.04 20.27 21.11
CA TYR A 428 25.73 20.72 20.62
C TYR A 428 25.52 22.20 20.92
N ARG A 429 25.85 22.63 22.15
CA ARG A 429 25.75 24.01 22.62
C ARG A 429 26.57 24.97 21.76
N THR A 430 27.82 24.63 21.44
CA THR A 430 28.71 25.47 20.61
C THR A 430 28.18 25.70 19.19
N ARG A 431 27.24 24.86 18.72
CA ARG A 431 26.68 24.93 17.37
C ARG A 431 25.29 25.55 17.30
N LEU A 432 24.68 25.91 18.44
CA LEU A 432 23.30 26.42 18.47
C LEU A 432 23.11 27.62 17.54
N ASP A 433 24.05 28.57 17.57
CA ASP A 433 23.97 29.81 16.78
C ASP A 433 24.20 29.61 15.28
N GLN A 434 24.68 28.43 14.88
CA GLN A 434 24.99 28.08 13.49
C GLN A 434 23.89 27.21 12.84
N ARG A 435 22.85 26.80 13.59
CA ARG A 435 21.78 25.96 13.05
C ARG A 435 20.64 26.79 12.51
N LEU A 436 20.12 26.35 11.36
CA LEU A 436 18.95 26.95 10.74
C LEU A 436 17.73 26.92 11.69
N PRO A 437 16.84 27.92 11.60
CA PRO A 437 15.53 27.87 12.23
C PRO A 437 14.82 26.54 11.95
N GLY A 438 14.21 25.96 12.98
CA GLY A 438 13.50 24.67 12.90
C GLY A 438 14.29 23.47 13.44
N HIS A 439 15.62 23.54 13.59
CA HIS A 439 16.36 22.51 14.36
C HIS A 439 16.10 22.67 15.87
N PRO A 440 16.16 21.59 16.68
CA PRO A 440 15.94 21.69 18.12
C PRO A 440 16.94 22.63 18.79
N GLY A 441 16.45 23.62 19.54
CA GLY A 441 17.28 24.58 20.28
C GLY A 441 17.92 24.00 21.54
N ALA A 442 18.39 24.87 22.45
CA ALA A 442 19.05 24.48 23.70
C ALA A 442 18.23 23.51 24.58
N ALA A 443 16.89 23.56 24.48
CA ALA A 443 15.99 22.67 25.20
C ALA A 443 16.18 21.17 24.88
N TYR A 444 16.84 20.82 23.77
CA TYR A 444 17.14 19.44 23.40
C TYR A 444 18.38 18.87 24.10
N ILE A 445 19.22 19.70 24.72
CA ILE A 445 20.49 19.25 25.32
C ILE A 445 20.28 18.18 26.42
N PRO A 446 19.33 18.31 27.36
CA PRO A 446 19.07 17.25 28.33
C PRO A 446 18.60 15.93 27.68
N GLU A 447 17.73 16.02 26.67
CA GLU A 447 17.25 14.86 25.89
C GLU A 447 18.40 14.16 25.17
N LEU A 448 19.36 14.94 24.64
CA LEU A 448 20.56 14.41 23.98
C LEU A 448 21.48 13.67 24.95
N SER A 449 21.69 14.19 26.15
CA SER A 449 22.50 13.52 27.17
C SER A 449 21.88 12.20 27.61
N GLU A 450 20.56 12.14 27.78
CA GLU A 450 19.87 10.87 28.07
C GLU A 450 19.89 9.91 26.88
N LEU A 451 19.74 10.43 25.66
CA LEU A 451 19.86 9.62 24.46
C LEU A 451 21.24 8.98 24.34
N ALA A 452 22.31 9.69 24.72
CA ALA A 452 23.68 9.17 24.69
C ALA A 452 23.88 7.92 25.56
N LYS A 453 23.15 7.81 26.68
CA LYS A 453 23.24 6.66 27.59
C LYS A 453 22.63 5.38 27.03
N ARG A 454 21.64 5.51 26.14
CA ARG A 454 20.84 4.40 25.60
C ARG A 454 21.08 4.11 24.12
N ALA A 455 21.83 4.96 23.43
CA ALA A 455 22.04 4.83 22.01
C ALA A 455 23.03 3.70 21.71
N GLU A 456 22.64 2.81 20.80
CA GLU A 456 23.42 1.64 20.43
C GLU A 456 23.63 1.59 18.91
N PRO A 457 24.70 0.92 18.43
CA PRO A 457 24.89 0.65 17.02
C PRO A 457 23.75 -0.23 16.49
N LEU A 458 23.44 -0.07 15.20
CA LEU A 458 22.41 -0.83 14.52
C LEU A 458 22.82 -2.31 14.39
N ARG A 459 24.11 -2.60 14.22
CA ARG A 459 24.67 -3.91 13.88
C ARG A 459 24.03 -4.46 12.61
N ARG A 460 23.94 -3.63 11.56
CA ARG A 460 23.58 -4.08 10.21
C ARG A 460 24.86 -4.12 9.37
N GLY A 461 25.42 -5.33 9.29
CA GLY A 461 26.72 -5.59 8.67
C GLY A 461 27.88 -5.47 9.67
N PRO A 462 29.13 -5.62 9.19
CA PRO A 462 30.32 -5.43 10.01
C PRO A 462 30.35 -4.03 10.63
N LEU A 463 30.76 -3.96 11.89
CA LEU A 463 30.74 -2.76 12.71
C LEU A 463 32.17 -2.29 13.00
N PHE A 464 32.42 -0.99 12.81
CA PHE A 464 33.61 -0.31 13.28
C PHE A 464 33.23 0.75 14.31
N ASP A 465 33.75 0.60 15.52
CA ASP A 465 33.47 1.48 16.64
C ASP A 465 34.42 2.68 16.64
N VAL A 466 33.88 3.90 16.82
CA VAL A 466 34.64 5.15 16.82
C VAL A 466 34.26 6.00 18.01
N ASP A 467 35.12 6.00 19.04
CA ASP A 467 35.12 7.01 20.09
C ASP A 467 35.65 8.34 19.51
N THR A 468 34.75 9.30 19.35
CA THR A 468 35.06 10.60 18.76
C THR A 468 35.68 11.59 19.75
N THR A 469 35.99 11.17 20.98
CA THR A 469 36.82 11.95 21.91
C THR A 469 38.32 11.84 21.60
N GLN A 470 38.71 10.81 20.83
CA GLN A 470 40.09 10.56 20.42
C GLN A 470 40.37 11.11 19.01
N PRO A 471 41.65 11.30 18.63
CA PRO A 471 42.03 11.56 17.24
C PRO A 471 41.51 10.47 16.30
N ILE A 472 40.89 10.89 15.20
CA ILE A 472 40.24 9.97 14.26
C ILE A 472 41.31 9.26 13.42
N ALA A 473 41.41 7.94 13.56
CA ALA A 473 42.30 7.09 12.79
C ALA A 473 41.74 6.76 11.38
N PHE A 474 41.68 7.75 10.50
CA PHE A 474 41.10 7.58 9.15
C PHE A 474 41.78 6.49 8.30
N ASP A 475 43.09 6.29 8.44
CA ASP A 475 43.81 5.25 7.69
C ASP A 475 43.35 3.86 8.11
N THR A 476 43.08 3.65 9.40
CA THR A 476 42.53 2.40 9.93
C THR A 476 41.10 2.18 9.45
N ILE A 477 40.25 3.21 9.53
CA ILE A 477 38.85 3.15 9.07
C ILE A 477 38.78 2.81 7.57
N THR A 478 39.58 3.50 6.74
CA THR A 478 39.56 3.30 5.29
C THR A 478 40.16 1.96 4.88
N ALA A 479 41.22 1.49 5.53
CA ALA A 479 41.75 0.15 5.32
C ALA A 479 40.69 -0.93 5.65
N TRP A 480 40.01 -0.79 6.79
CA TRP A 480 38.93 -1.70 7.17
C TRP A 480 37.76 -1.70 6.17
N LEU A 481 37.34 -0.51 5.71
CA LEU A 481 36.26 -0.37 4.72
C LEU A 481 36.62 -1.01 3.38
N ARG A 482 37.87 -0.86 2.91
CA ARG A 482 38.33 -1.50 1.68
C ARG A 482 38.22 -3.02 1.77
N THR A 483 38.65 -3.61 2.89
CA THR A 483 38.56 -5.05 3.11
C THR A 483 37.11 -5.52 3.26
N THR A 484 36.28 -4.74 3.95
CA THR A 484 34.90 -5.11 4.27
C THR A 484 33.97 -5.05 3.06
N LEU A 485 34.23 -4.14 2.13
CA LEU A 485 33.38 -3.91 0.95
C LEU A 485 34.09 -4.25 -0.37
N ALA A 486 35.10 -5.13 -0.36
CA ALA A 486 35.98 -5.45 -1.50
C ALA A 486 35.33 -6.23 -2.67
N SER A 487 34.04 -6.55 -2.61
CA SER A 487 33.36 -7.52 -3.49
C SER A 487 33.00 -7.01 -4.89
#